data_AF-A0A1V6QPC2-F1
#
_entry.id   AF-A0A1V6QPC2-F1
#
_cell.length_a   1.000
_cell.length_b   1.000
_cell.length_c   1.000
_cell.angle_alpha   90.00
_cell.angle_beta   90.00
_cell.angle_gamma   90.00
#
_symmetry.space_group_name_H-M   'P 1'
#
loop_
_entity.id
_entity.type
_entity.pdbx_description
1 polymer ?
#
loop_
_entity_poly.entity_id
_entity_poly.type
_entity_poly.pdbx_seq_one_letter_code
_entity_poly.pdbx_strand_id
1 'polypeptide(L)'
;MFVEGAGEGDFTGDDLQFSWQHDIRSHNKTEDSLIISIFNSANTLSEVDSETTGMAYNVDLVNQKATLMYNVSDPTNPLYAKTQGSFQFLGPPGLSNMFMNYGSTPNIQEYDSNGEIVKSGQFGAYGQAETYRGLKYKWTSTTPIWNPAVAINTTVSNTTDFYMSWNGATEYDNLAVYSVPSLQSMQKTMLTSKKRTGSLARKGNTVLGASDAFAV
;
A
#
# COMPACT_ATOMS: atom_id res chain seq x y z
N MET A 1 -31.26 -4.43 -5.19
CA MET A 1 -30.18 -3.46 -4.94
C MET A 1 -29.06 -3.78 -5.90
N PHE A 2 -29.20 -3.29 -7.13
CA PHE A 2 -28.16 -3.35 -8.14
C PHE A 2 -27.69 -1.91 -8.39
N VAL A 3 -26.39 -1.68 -8.17
CA VAL A 3 -25.70 -0.45 -8.60
C VAL A 3 -24.82 -0.89 -9.75
N GLU A 4 -25.20 -0.51 -10.96
CA GLU A 4 -24.44 -0.77 -12.18
C GLU A 4 -23.87 0.55 -12.69
N GLY A 5 -22.73 0.47 -13.38
CA GLY A 5 -22.09 1.64 -13.98
C GLY A 5 -22.79 2.04 -15.28
N ALA A 6 -22.49 3.24 -15.79
CA ALA A 6 -23.04 3.76 -17.05
C ALA A 6 -24.55 4.09 -17.04
N GLY A 7 -25.13 4.35 -15.86
CA GLY A 7 -26.50 4.85 -15.71
C GLY A 7 -27.59 3.79 -15.77
N GLU A 8 -27.22 2.51 -15.78
CA GLU A 8 -28.13 1.39 -15.59
C GLU A 8 -28.11 1.00 -14.10
N GLY A 9 -29.27 0.81 -13.47
CA GLY A 9 -29.36 0.44 -12.05
C GLY A 9 -30.54 1.03 -11.29
N ASP A 10 -30.73 0.59 -10.04
CA ASP A 10 -31.83 1.04 -9.17
C ASP A 10 -31.59 2.44 -8.58
N PHE A 11 -30.37 3.00 -8.71
CA PHE A 11 -29.91 4.20 -8.01
C PHE A 11 -29.61 5.35 -8.98
N THR A 12 -30.01 6.56 -8.58
CA THR A 12 -29.66 7.79 -9.27
C THR A 12 -28.41 8.43 -8.65
N GLY A 13 -27.61 9.13 -9.45
CA GLY A 13 -26.41 9.79 -8.96
C GLY A 13 -25.60 10.40 -10.10
N ASP A 14 -24.96 11.52 -9.81
CA ASP A 14 -23.97 12.11 -10.70
C ASP A 14 -22.69 11.25 -10.65
N ASP A 15 -22.00 11.10 -11.79
CA ASP A 15 -20.73 10.39 -11.92
C ASP A 15 -20.72 8.88 -11.56
N LEU A 16 -21.84 8.18 -11.76
CA LEU A 16 -21.92 6.70 -11.69
C LEU A 16 -21.30 6.03 -12.94
N GLN A 17 -20.03 6.32 -13.20
CA GLN A 17 -19.30 5.83 -14.37
C GLN A 17 -18.14 4.95 -13.92
N PHE A 18 -18.38 3.63 -13.88
CA PHE A 18 -17.36 2.62 -13.63
C PHE A 18 -17.63 1.39 -14.50
N SER A 19 -16.60 0.63 -14.82
CA SER A 19 -16.73 -0.59 -15.62
C SER A 19 -15.64 -1.59 -15.25
N TRP A 20 -15.93 -2.87 -15.46
CA TRP A 20 -14.98 -3.97 -15.20
C TRP A 20 -14.40 -3.92 -13.79
N GLN A 21 -15.27 -3.63 -12.85
CA GLN A 21 -14.90 -3.33 -11.48
C GLN A 21 -14.44 -4.57 -10.71
N HIS A 22 -13.50 -4.35 -9.81
CA HIS A 22 -12.99 -5.34 -8.87
C HIS A 22 -13.15 -4.87 -7.43
N ASP A 23 -13.03 -5.83 -6.51
CA ASP A 23 -12.97 -5.61 -5.06
C ASP A 23 -14.02 -4.65 -4.50
N ILE A 24 -15.27 -4.79 -4.93
CA ILE A 24 -16.38 -4.02 -4.35
C ILE A 24 -16.54 -4.39 -2.88
N ARG A 25 -16.47 -3.39 -1.98
CA ARG A 25 -16.66 -3.59 -0.54
C ARG A 25 -17.70 -2.63 0.01
N SER A 26 -18.51 -3.12 0.95
CA SER A 26 -19.43 -2.31 1.73
C SER A 26 -18.79 -1.90 3.07
N HIS A 27 -19.07 -0.67 3.49
CA HIS A 27 -18.60 -0.07 4.73
C HIS A 27 -19.75 0.68 5.40
N ASN A 28 -19.67 0.85 6.73
CA ASN A 28 -20.61 1.64 7.53
C ASN A 28 -22.09 1.35 7.20
N LYS A 29 -22.46 0.07 7.03
CA LYS A 29 -23.81 -0.31 6.65
C LYS A 29 -24.80 -0.07 7.79
N THR A 30 -25.91 0.57 7.46
CA THR A 30 -27.10 0.76 8.30
C THR A 30 -28.33 0.24 7.55
N GLU A 31 -29.52 0.39 8.13
CA GLU A 31 -30.78 0.09 7.44
C GLU A 31 -31.05 1.07 6.28
N ASP A 32 -30.60 2.32 6.41
CA ASP A 32 -30.91 3.42 5.49
C ASP A 32 -29.77 3.76 4.52
N SER A 33 -28.55 3.33 4.80
CA SER A 33 -27.38 3.71 3.99
C SER A 33 -26.20 2.76 4.11
N LEU A 34 -25.29 2.84 3.14
CA LEU A 34 -23.96 2.23 3.20
C LEU A 34 -22.97 3.04 2.37
N ILE A 35 -21.68 2.82 2.61
CA ILE A 35 -20.62 3.27 1.70
C ILE A 35 -20.16 2.08 0.88
N ILE A 36 -19.97 2.27 -0.42
CA ILE A 36 -19.39 1.26 -1.31
C ILE A 36 -18.04 1.78 -1.82
N SER A 37 -16.98 0.99 -1.67
CA SER A 37 -15.70 1.22 -2.34
C SER A 37 -15.54 0.28 -3.53
N ILE A 38 -14.93 0.76 -4.60
CA ILE A 38 -14.83 0.09 -5.90
C ILE A 38 -13.42 0.31 -6.45
N PHE A 39 -12.77 -0.76 -6.89
CA PHE A 39 -11.64 -0.64 -7.80
C PHE A 39 -12.17 -0.62 -9.23
N ASN A 40 -12.10 0.52 -9.89
CA ASN A 40 -12.63 0.73 -11.23
C ASN A 40 -11.50 0.55 -12.25
N SER A 41 -11.44 -0.62 -12.89
CA SER A 41 -10.48 -0.88 -13.97
C SER A 41 -10.70 0.06 -15.16
N ALA A 42 -11.95 0.49 -15.38
CA ALA A 42 -12.37 1.35 -16.48
C ALA A 42 -12.00 0.79 -17.86
N ASN A 43 -11.98 -0.54 -17.96
CA ASN A 43 -11.59 -1.25 -19.17
C ASN A 43 -12.69 -1.15 -20.24
N THR A 44 -12.32 -1.39 -21.50
CA THR A 44 -13.23 -1.34 -22.63
C THR A 44 -12.86 -2.41 -23.66
N LEU A 45 -13.82 -2.80 -24.49
CA LEU A 45 -13.57 -3.65 -25.66
C LEU A 45 -12.92 -2.88 -26.83
N SER A 46 -12.84 -1.54 -26.74
CA SER A 46 -12.11 -0.69 -27.69
C SER A 46 -10.61 -0.63 -27.37
N GLU A 47 -9.80 -0.11 -28.29
CA GLU A 47 -8.33 -0.09 -28.14
C GLU A 47 -7.79 0.88 -27.07
N VAL A 48 -8.62 1.80 -26.56
CA VAL A 48 -8.19 2.85 -25.61
C VAL A 48 -8.80 2.60 -24.24
N ASP A 49 -8.01 2.04 -23.32
CA ASP A 49 -8.40 1.91 -21.91
C ASP A 49 -8.52 3.30 -21.27
N SER A 50 -9.47 3.46 -20.34
CA SER A 50 -9.48 4.60 -19.42
C SER A 50 -8.57 4.33 -18.23
N GLU A 51 -8.11 5.39 -17.57
CA GLU A 51 -7.29 5.27 -16.37
C GLU A 51 -8.05 4.48 -15.29
N THR A 52 -7.35 3.58 -14.60
CA THR A 52 -7.91 2.86 -13.47
C THR A 52 -8.06 3.78 -12.26
N THR A 53 -9.26 3.84 -11.68
CA THR A 53 -9.56 4.70 -10.54
C THR A 53 -9.97 3.92 -9.29
N GLY A 54 -9.67 4.47 -8.12
CA GLY A 54 -10.27 4.06 -6.85
C GLY A 54 -11.50 4.90 -6.59
N MET A 55 -12.69 4.30 -6.56
CA MET A 55 -13.94 5.03 -6.37
C MET A 55 -14.61 4.65 -5.06
N ALA A 56 -15.32 5.59 -4.45
CA ALA A 56 -16.24 5.29 -3.36
C ALA A 56 -17.50 6.14 -3.44
N TYR A 57 -18.63 5.57 -3.03
CA TYR A 57 -19.93 6.21 -3.04
C TYR A 57 -20.61 6.07 -1.69
N ASN A 58 -21.27 7.13 -1.25
CA ASN A 58 -22.27 7.05 -0.21
C ASN A 58 -23.61 6.71 -0.86
N VAL A 59 -24.22 5.61 -0.42
CA VAL A 59 -25.44 5.05 -0.99
C VAL A 59 -26.56 5.20 0.02
N ASP A 60 -27.54 6.04 -0.33
CA ASP A 60 -28.80 6.23 0.37
C ASP A 60 -29.83 5.22 -0.15
N LEU A 61 -30.18 4.26 0.70
CA LEU A 61 -31.10 3.16 0.38
C LEU A 61 -32.57 3.62 0.40
N VAL A 62 -32.88 4.70 1.11
CA VAL A 62 -34.25 5.23 1.22
C VAL A 62 -34.62 5.99 -0.05
N ASN A 63 -33.74 6.87 -0.50
CA ASN A 63 -33.96 7.71 -1.68
C ASN A 63 -33.40 7.10 -2.96
N GLN A 64 -32.79 5.91 -2.89
CA GLN A 64 -32.12 5.25 -4.01
C GLN A 64 -31.13 6.20 -4.71
N LYS A 65 -30.28 6.86 -3.91
CA LYS A 65 -29.30 7.82 -4.41
C LYS A 65 -27.88 7.39 -4.06
N ALA A 66 -26.98 7.39 -5.04
CA ALA A 66 -25.56 7.20 -4.82
C ALA A 66 -24.83 8.54 -5.07
N THR A 67 -23.98 8.94 -4.13
CA THR A 67 -23.20 10.18 -4.19
C THR A 67 -21.72 9.87 -4.14
N LEU A 68 -20.97 10.34 -5.14
CA LEU A 68 -19.52 10.14 -5.20
C LEU A 68 -18.83 10.77 -3.99
N MET A 69 -18.01 9.96 -3.31
CA MET A 69 -17.15 10.39 -2.20
C MET A 69 -15.70 10.54 -2.64
N TYR A 70 -15.22 9.58 -3.42
CA TYR A 70 -13.84 9.54 -3.90
C TYR A 70 -13.80 9.05 -5.33
N ASN A 71 -12.91 9.65 -6.13
CA ASN A 71 -12.46 9.18 -7.42
C ASN A 71 -10.98 9.52 -7.54
N VAL A 72 -10.12 8.59 -7.09
CA VAL A 72 -8.68 8.81 -6.96
C VAL A 72 -7.92 8.11 -8.08
N SER A 73 -6.91 8.79 -8.61
CA SER A 73 -5.98 8.29 -9.63
C SER A 73 -4.69 9.12 -9.62
N ASP A 74 -3.71 8.77 -10.45
CA ASP A 74 -2.46 9.54 -10.57
C ASP A 74 -2.49 10.40 -11.82
N PRO A 75 -2.87 11.69 -11.72
CA PRO A 75 -3.00 12.55 -12.89
C PRO A 75 -1.66 12.82 -13.59
N THR A 76 -0.54 12.52 -12.93
CA THR A 76 0.81 12.75 -13.47
C THR A 76 1.38 11.52 -14.16
N ASN A 77 1.05 10.32 -13.66
CA ASN A 77 1.51 9.04 -14.18
C ASN A 77 0.35 8.05 -14.19
N PRO A 78 -0.57 8.15 -15.17
CA PRO A 78 -1.78 7.34 -15.17
C PRO A 78 -1.46 5.85 -15.25
N LEU A 79 -2.18 5.07 -14.45
CA LEU A 79 -2.01 3.62 -14.35
C LEU A 79 -3.23 2.89 -14.87
N TYR A 80 -2.98 1.81 -15.61
CA TYR A 80 -3.99 1.04 -16.33
C TYR A 80 -3.89 -0.42 -15.91
N ALA A 81 -4.78 -0.86 -15.01
CA ALA A 81 -4.91 -2.24 -14.59
C ALA A 81 -6.17 -2.84 -15.23
N LYS A 82 -6.00 -3.53 -16.37
CA LYS A 82 -7.10 -4.13 -17.14
C LYS A 82 -7.89 -5.20 -16.38
N THR A 83 -7.22 -5.86 -15.43
CA THR A 83 -7.80 -6.91 -14.59
C THR A 83 -7.26 -6.84 -13.17
N GLN A 84 -8.02 -7.43 -12.24
CA GLN A 84 -7.66 -7.62 -10.83
C GLN A 84 -7.45 -6.28 -10.10
N GLY A 85 -6.97 -6.33 -8.86
CA GLY A 85 -6.66 -5.14 -8.07
C GLY A 85 -7.66 -4.88 -6.96
N SER A 86 -7.33 -3.90 -6.13
CA SER A 86 -8.08 -3.58 -4.93
C SER A 86 -7.96 -2.12 -4.53
N PHE A 87 -9.03 -1.65 -3.89
CA PHE A 87 -9.13 -0.33 -3.30
C PHE A 87 -9.65 -0.45 -1.87
N GLN A 88 -8.83 -0.01 -0.92
CA GLN A 88 -9.02 -0.23 0.51
C GLN A 88 -8.92 1.09 1.29
N PHE A 89 -9.92 1.41 2.11
CA PHE A 89 -9.75 2.39 3.19
C PHE A 89 -8.86 1.82 4.31
N LEU A 90 -7.85 2.57 4.77
CA LEU A 90 -6.94 2.17 5.85
C LEU A 90 -7.48 2.46 7.26
N GLY A 91 -8.72 2.95 7.34
CA GLY A 91 -9.46 3.25 8.56
C GLY A 91 -10.92 3.59 8.21
N PRO A 92 -11.61 4.39 9.03
CA PRO A 92 -12.96 4.86 8.71
C PRO A 92 -12.99 5.61 7.36
N PRO A 93 -13.92 5.28 6.44
CA PRO A 93 -14.09 6.02 5.19
C PRO A 93 -14.31 7.53 5.45
N GLY A 94 -13.75 8.38 4.59
CA GLY A 94 -13.87 9.85 4.72
C GLY A 94 -12.85 10.50 5.67
N LEU A 95 -12.16 9.73 6.50
CA LEU A 95 -11.22 10.24 7.51
C LEU A 95 -9.82 9.61 7.44
N SER A 96 -9.64 8.60 6.60
CA SER A 96 -8.44 7.79 6.56
C SER A 96 -7.82 7.78 5.18
N ASN A 97 -6.52 7.49 5.15
CA ASN A 97 -5.81 7.19 3.92
C ASN A 97 -6.46 6.02 3.20
N MET A 98 -6.29 6.00 1.88
CA MET A 98 -6.73 4.93 1.01
C MET A 98 -5.51 4.23 0.41
N PHE A 99 -5.64 2.94 0.17
CA PHE A 99 -4.61 2.13 -0.45
C PHE A 99 -5.16 1.46 -1.70
N MET A 100 -4.38 1.55 -2.77
CA MET A 100 -4.74 1.01 -4.07
C MET A 100 -3.63 0.08 -4.53
N ASN A 101 -4.01 -1.14 -4.89
CA ASN A 101 -3.14 -2.10 -5.56
C ASN A 101 -3.68 -2.31 -6.97
N TYR A 102 -2.86 -1.96 -7.94
CA TYR A 102 -3.16 -2.17 -9.34
C TYR A 102 -2.88 -3.64 -9.64
N GLY A 103 -3.87 -4.39 -10.13
CA GLY A 103 -3.75 -5.85 -10.12
C GLY A 103 -2.81 -6.39 -11.20
N SER A 104 -3.13 -6.08 -12.45
CA SER A 104 -2.36 -6.47 -13.65
C SER A 104 -1.14 -5.59 -13.92
N THR A 105 -0.80 -4.67 -13.01
CA THR A 105 0.45 -3.91 -13.05
C THR A 105 1.16 -4.02 -11.70
N PRO A 106 2.48 -3.96 -11.65
CA PRO A 106 3.21 -4.17 -10.40
C PRO A 106 3.25 -2.91 -9.52
N ASN A 107 2.14 -2.17 -9.43
CA ASN A 107 2.06 -0.86 -8.79
C ASN A 107 1.15 -0.86 -7.55
N ILE A 108 1.55 -0.09 -6.55
CA ILE A 108 0.75 0.26 -5.38
C ILE A 108 0.82 1.76 -5.13
N GLN A 109 -0.28 2.34 -4.67
CA GLN A 109 -0.34 3.74 -4.26
C GLN A 109 -1.12 3.88 -2.95
N GLU A 110 -0.72 4.85 -2.16
CA GLU A 110 -1.45 5.30 -0.98
C GLU A 110 -1.83 6.75 -1.18
N TYR A 111 -3.11 7.02 -0.97
CA TYR A 111 -3.72 8.33 -1.03
C TYR A 111 -4.03 8.79 0.40
N ASP A 112 -3.87 10.07 0.69
CA ASP A 112 -4.38 10.64 1.94
C ASP A 112 -5.91 10.75 1.92
N SER A 113 -6.51 11.26 3.01
CA SER A 113 -7.96 11.44 3.10
C SER A 113 -8.54 12.47 2.11
N ASN A 114 -7.71 13.30 1.48
CA ASN A 114 -8.11 14.27 0.46
C ASN A 114 -7.98 13.71 -0.96
N GLY A 115 -7.43 12.50 -1.11
CA GLY A 115 -7.20 11.87 -2.41
C GLY A 115 -5.86 12.23 -3.04
N GLU A 116 -4.92 12.80 -2.29
CA GLU A 116 -3.56 13.10 -2.79
C GLU A 116 -2.62 11.92 -2.56
N ILE A 117 -1.77 11.62 -3.55
CA ILE A 117 -0.80 10.52 -3.44
C ILE A 117 0.28 10.89 -2.42
N VAL A 118 0.37 10.09 -1.35
CA VAL A 118 1.40 10.24 -0.31
C VAL A 118 2.48 9.17 -0.39
N LYS A 119 2.20 8.02 -1.02
CA LYS A 119 3.19 6.98 -1.29
C LYS A 119 2.90 6.28 -2.61
N SER A 120 3.96 5.90 -3.31
CA SER A 120 3.91 5.03 -4.48
C SER A 120 4.99 3.96 -4.39
N GLY A 121 4.70 2.79 -4.95
CA GLY A 121 5.63 1.66 -4.99
C GLY A 121 5.44 0.84 -6.24
N GLN A 122 6.56 0.33 -6.76
CA GLN A 122 6.59 -0.66 -7.84
C GLN A 122 7.37 -1.89 -7.36
N PHE A 123 6.75 -3.06 -7.42
CA PHE A 123 7.31 -4.30 -6.87
C PHE A 123 7.71 -5.33 -7.94
N GLY A 124 7.81 -4.89 -9.20
CA GLY A 124 8.23 -5.73 -10.32
C GLY A 124 8.29 -4.91 -11.60
N ALA A 125 8.92 -5.45 -12.65
CA ALA A 125 8.86 -4.84 -13.97
C ALA A 125 7.46 -5.06 -14.58
N TYR A 126 7.02 -4.11 -15.41
CA TYR A 126 5.74 -4.24 -16.14
C TYR A 126 5.72 -5.53 -16.97
N GLY A 127 4.59 -6.23 -16.94
CA GLY A 127 4.40 -7.52 -17.63
C GLY A 127 5.16 -8.70 -17.03
N GLN A 128 5.85 -8.52 -15.89
CA GLN A 128 6.59 -9.58 -15.20
C GLN A 128 6.00 -9.95 -13.83
N ALA A 129 5.15 -9.09 -13.28
CA ALA A 129 4.51 -9.32 -11.99
C ALA A 129 3.10 -8.74 -12.00
N GLU A 130 2.19 -9.51 -11.43
CA GLU A 130 0.80 -9.15 -11.19
C GLU A 130 0.42 -9.58 -9.77
N THR A 131 -0.62 -8.94 -9.24
CA THR A 131 -1.20 -9.26 -7.94
C THR A 131 -2.70 -9.34 -8.07
N TYR A 132 -3.30 -10.40 -7.55
CA TYR A 132 -4.76 -10.52 -7.54
C TYR A 132 -5.41 -9.45 -6.66
N ARG A 133 -4.86 -9.23 -5.47
CA ARG A 133 -5.31 -8.26 -4.47
C ARG A 133 -4.14 -7.87 -3.56
N GLY A 134 -4.03 -6.59 -3.25
CA GLY A 134 -3.10 -6.06 -2.26
C GLY A 134 -3.86 -5.48 -1.07
N LEU A 135 -3.34 -5.72 0.13
CA LEU A 135 -3.92 -5.21 1.37
C LEU A 135 -2.82 -4.59 2.24
N LYS A 136 -3.18 -3.53 2.96
CA LYS A 136 -2.30 -2.86 3.90
C LYS A 136 -2.96 -2.78 5.27
N TYR A 137 -2.26 -3.28 6.28
CA TYR A 137 -2.70 -3.26 7.67
C TYR A 137 -1.56 -2.85 8.59
N LYS A 138 -1.92 -2.32 9.76
CA LYS A 138 -0.98 -2.32 10.88
C LYS A 138 -0.75 -3.77 11.27
N TRP A 139 0.49 -4.20 11.20
CA TRP A 139 0.89 -5.54 11.60
C TRP A 139 1.85 -5.44 12.77
N THR A 140 1.49 -6.13 13.85
CA THR A 140 2.38 -6.41 14.97
C THR A 140 2.63 -7.90 14.99
N SER A 141 3.91 -8.28 14.95
CA SER A 141 4.40 -9.62 15.20
C SER A 141 5.08 -9.65 16.56
N THR A 142 5.05 -10.82 17.20
CA THR A 142 5.89 -11.12 18.35
C THR A 142 7.37 -11.06 17.96
N THR A 143 8.23 -10.81 18.95
CA THR A 143 9.70 -10.89 18.79
C THR A 143 10.08 -12.16 18.04
N PRO A 144 10.77 -12.05 16.89
CA PRO A 144 11.20 -13.24 16.17
C PRO A 144 12.12 -14.10 17.03
N ILE A 145 11.95 -15.41 16.97
CA ILE A 145 12.78 -16.37 17.73
C ILE A 145 14.20 -16.53 17.15
N TRP A 146 14.46 -15.94 15.98
CA TRP A 146 15.76 -15.96 15.31
C TRP A 146 16.45 -14.61 15.44
N ASN A 147 17.78 -14.63 15.37
CA ASN A 147 18.59 -13.42 15.41
C ASN A 147 18.40 -12.56 14.14
N PRO A 148 18.56 -11.23 14.25
CA PRO A 148 18.61 -10.35 13.09
C PRO A 148 19.70 -10.78 12.09
N ALA A 149 19.42 -10.59 10.81
CA ALA A 149 20.41 -10.75 9.76
C ALA A 149 21.33 -9.52 9.73
N VAL A 150 22.64 -9.75 9.61
CA VAL A 150 23.65 -8.69 9.53
C VAL A 150 24.50 -8.92 8.29
N ALA A 151 24.70 -7.88 7.49
CA ALA A 151 25.65 -7.84 6.40
C ALA A 151 26.68 -6.75 6.67
N ILE A 152 27.94 -7.06 6.40
CA ILE A 152 29.08 -6.17 6.66
C ILE A 152 29.73 -5.89 5.31
N ASN A 153 29.91 -4.61 4.99
CA ASN A 153 30.67 -4.19 3.82
C ASN A 153 31.88 -3.38 4.30
N THR A 154 33.06 -3.98 4.16
CA THR A 154 34.32 -3.30 4.49
C THR A 154 34.73 -2.45 3.29
N THR A 155 34.82 -1.13 3.47
CA THR A 155 35.26 -0.25 2.40
C THR A 155 36.77 -0.01 2.49
N VAL A 156 37.38 0.42 1.39
CA VAL A 156 38.83 0.68 1.26
C VAL A 156 39.32 1.83 2.17
N SER A 157 38.43 2.52 2.90
CA SER A 157 38.70 3.77 3.60
C SER A 157 38.75 3.65 5.14
N ASN A 158 39.03 2.47 5.69
CA ASN A 158 38.93 2.17 7.15
C ASN A 158 37.54 2.40 7.74
N THR A 159 36.50 2.49 6.89
CA THR A 159 35.10 2.52 7.31
C THR A 159 34.45 1.18 7.00
N THR A 160 33.56 0.76 7.88
CA THR A 160 32.83 -0.50 7.75
C THR A 160 31.34 -0.19 7.82
N ASP A 161 30.64 -0.43 6.72
CA ASP A 161 29.19 -0.32 6.70
C ASP A 161 28.58 -1.58 7.32
N PHE A 162 27.57 -1.37 8.16
CA PHE A 162 26.80 -2.44 8.77
C PHE A 162 25.34 -2.32 8.37
N TYR A 163 24.84 -3.32 7.66
CA TYR A 163 23.45 -3.45 7.29
C TYR A 163 22.81 -4.50 8.20
N MET A 164 21.63 -4.21 8.72
CA MET A 164 20.94 -5.10 9.64
C MET A 164 19.46 -5.13 9.32
N SER A 165 18.89 -6.32 9.19
CA SER A 165 17.45 -6.50 8.99
C SER A 165 16.90 -7.56 9.94
N TRP A 166 15.70 -7.32 10.45
CA TRP A 166 15.02 -8.28 11.32
C TRP A 166 13.55 -8.40 10.93
N ASN A 167 13.29 -9.25 9.94
CA ASN A 167 11.94 -9.50 9.45
C ASN A 167 11.06 -10.03 10.58
N GLY A 168 9.92 -9.38 10.81
CA GLY A 168 8.98 -9.70 11.89
C GLY A 168 9.25 -9.00 13.22
N ALA A 169 10.35 -8.25 13.37
CA ALA A 169 10.62 -7.48 14.59
C ALA A 169 9.88 -6.12 14.59
N THR A 170 8.55 -6.16 14.65
CA THR A 170 7.71 -4.95 14.53
C THR A 170 7.62 -4.12 15.82
N GLU A 171 7.94 -4.72 16.97
CA GLU A 171 7.87 -4.06 18.29
C GLU A 171 9.16 -3.31 18.67
N TYR A 172 10.19 -3.38 17.81
CA TYR A 172 11.46 -2.69 18.01
C TYR A 172 11.53 -1.46 17.12
N ASP A 173 11.78 -0.31 17.73
CA ASP A 173 11.85 1.00 17.08
C ASP A 173 13.30 1.48 16.84
N ASN A 174 14.27 0.85 17.50
CA ASN A 174 15.69 1.18 17.42
C ASN A 174 16.56 -0.07 17.37
N LEU A 175 17.71 0.06 16.71
CA LEU A 175 18.79 -0.90 16.71
C LEU A 175 19.99 -0.30 17.43
N ALA A 176 20.50 -0.99 18.45
CA ALA A 176 21.68 -0.57 19.20
C ALA A 176 22.86 -1.49 18.88
N VAL A 177 23.98 -0.89 18.49
CA VAL A 177 25.22 -1.60 18.16
C VAL A 177 26.18 -1.48 19.32
N TYR A 178 26.72 -2.62 19.76
CA TYR A 178 27.68 -2.70 20.86
C TYR A 178 28.98 -3.34 20.39
N SER A 179 30.12 -2.86 20.91
CA SER A 179 31.38 -3.58 20.84
C SER A 179 31.62 -4.38 22.12
N VAL A 180 32.36 -5.47 21.97
CA VAL A 180 32.92 -6.25 23.08
C VAL A 180 34.44 -6.38 22.87
N PRO A 181 35.26 -6.26 23.92
CA PRO A 181 36.72 -6.39 23.79
C PRO A 181 37.18 -7.79 23.33
N SER A 182 36.38 -8.82 23.59
CA SER A 182 36.63 -10.20 23.18
C SER A 182 35.33 -11.00 23.18
N LEU A 183 35.33 -12.18 22.54
CA LEU A 183 34.16 -13.07 22.45
C LEU A 183 33.62 -13.55 23.80
N GLN A 184 34.46 -13.52 24.84
CA GLN A 184 34.11 -13.98 26.20
C GLN A 184 33.82 -12.80 27.15
N SER A 185 34.06 -11.56 26.71
CA SER A 185 33.86 -10.40 27.56
C SER A 185 32.37 -10.11 27.73
N MET A 186 31.95 -9.90 28.98
CA MET A 186 30.62 -9.38 29.30
C MET A 186 30.57 -7.85 29.28
N GLN A 187 31.72 -7.16 29.16
CA GLN A 187 31.76 -5.71 29.05
C GLN A 187 31.36 -5.27 27.64
N LYS A 188 30.22 -4.59 27.55
CA LYS A 188 29.69 -4.04 26.31
C LYS A 188 29.85 -2.52 26.31
N THR A 189 30.34 -1.96 25.22
CA THR A 189 30.35 -0.51 24.98
C THR A 189 29.39 -0.21 23.84
N MET A 190 28.42 0.68 24.04
CA MET A 190 27.51 1.08 22.97
C MET A 190 28.25 1.97 21.98
N LEU A 191 28.24 1.60 20.71
CA LEU A 191 28.86 2.36 19.63
C LEU A 191 27.87 3.39 19.06
N THR A 192 26.66 2.94 18.75
CA THR A 192 25.61 3.79 18.15
C THR A 192 24.23 3.17 18.38
N SER A 193 23.20 4.00 18.27
CA SER A 193 21.80 3.57 18.11
C SER A 193 21.20 4.24 16.88
N LYS A 194 20.38 3.52 16.13
CA LYS A 194 19.68 4.04 14.95
C LYS A 194 18.20 3.69 15.04
N LYS A 195 17.37 4.72 14.86
CA LYS A 195 15.93 4.56 14.72
C LYS A 195 15.64 3.81 13.42
N ARG A 196 14.73 2.85 13.48
CA ARG A 196 14.26 2.14 12.30
C ARG A 196 13.52 3.11 11.36
N THR A 197 13.84 3.08 10.07
CA THR A 197 13.28 4.03 9.09
C THR A 197 12.46 3.38 7.98
N GLY A 198 12.30 2.05 7.95
CA GLY A 198 11.64 1.37 6.83
C GLY A 198 10.67 0.22 7.13
N SER A 199 9.52 0.28 6.46
CA SER A 199 8.78 -0.85 5.91
C SER A 199 8.44 -0.48 4.46
N LEU A 200 9.22 -1.02 3.52
CA LEU A 200 9.35 -0.66 2.09
C LEU A 200 9.97 0.73 1.81
N ALA A 201 11.14 0.72 1.18
CA ALA A 201 11.76 1.89 0.56
C ALA A 201 12.31 1.48 -0.82
N ARG A 202 12.06 2.28 -1.86
CA ARG A 202 12.64 2.06 -3.19
C ARG A 202 14.05 2.66 -3.25
N LYS A 203 15.03 1.89 -3.69
CA LYS A 203 16.31 2.41 -4.21
C LYS A 203 16.69 1.63 -5.48
N GLY A 204 16.48 2.24 -6.65
CA GLY A 204 16.82 1.65 -7.96
C GLY A 204 15.87 0.55 -8.44
N ASN A 205 16.36 -0.31 -9.34
CA ASN A 205 15.62 -1.46 -9.93
C ASN A 205 15.44 -2.65 -8.96
N THR A 206 15.64 -2.44 -7.67
CA THR A 206 15.53 -3.49 -6.65
C THR A 206 14.26 -3.28 -5.85
N VAL A 207 13.40 -4.29 -5.87
CA VAL A 207 12.23 -4.41 -4.99
C VAL A 207 12.75 -4.75 -3.60
N LEU A 208 12.82 -3.75 -2.72
CA LEU A 208 13.20 -3.98 -1.33
C LEU A 208 11.95 -4.30 -0.52
N GLY A 209 11.69 -5.60 -0.33
CA GLY A 209 10.94 -6.05 0.83
C GLY A 209 11.72 -5.64 2.09
N ALA A 210 11.06 -4.97 3.03
CA ALA A 210 11.57 -4.44 4.31
C ALA A 210 13.07 -4.69 4.58
N SER A 211 13.92 -3.87 3.97
CA SER A 211 15.35 -3.82 4.29
C SER A 211 15.65 -2.45 4.89
N ASP A 212 15.90 -2.44 6.19
CA ASP A 212 16.54 -1.30 6.85
C ASP A 212 18.03 -1.32 6.44
N ALA A 213 18.45 -0.34 5.64
CA ALA A 213 19.83 -0.17 5.24
C ALA A 213 20.36 1.12 5.86
N PHE A 214 21.38 1.01 6.72
CA PHE A 214 22.07 2.15 7.29
C PHE A 214 23.57 2.05 6.99
N ALA A 215 24.18 3.17 6.64
CA ALA A 215 25.62 3.38 6.64
C ALA A 215 26.01 4.00 8.00
N VAL A 216 27.13 3.59 8.57
CA VAL A 216 27.75 4.22 9.75
C VAL A 216 29.14 4.66 9.37
#